data_AF-A0AA39X9G3-F1
#
_entry.id   AF-A0AA39X9G3-F1
#
_cell.length_a   1.000
_cell.length_b   1.000
_cell.length_c   1.000
_cell.angle_alpha   90.00
_cell.angle_beta   90.00
_cell.angle_gamma   90.00
#
_symmetry.space_group_name_H-M   'P 1'
#
loop_
_entity.id
_entity.type
_entity.pdbx_description
1 polymer ?
#
loop_
_entity_poly.entity_id
_entity_poly.type
_entity_poly.pdbx_seq_one_letter_code
_entity_poly.pdbx_strand_id
1 'polypeptide(L)'
;MVNTLANHGYLPRNGQNVSLARLITGLKKGVNLAPDATLLVGIKALQTSTTGNPLTFHLDDLAKHGVIEHDGSLSRNDAYSGDNHSFAPETWAAVAAHFRDLDTISVETAAQARKDRLATAPKANPDFDLTTDGNRFSFIETALYLRVFSQGIDGNARTEWVRSMFEHERLPFEEGFKRSETPLTISDILALVEKIKAAT
;
A
#
# COMPACT_ATOMS: atom_id res chain seq x y z
N MET A 1 2.79 -4.47 0.60
CA MET A 1 1.88 -5.61 0.29
C MET A 1 2.41 -6.55 -0.80
N VAL A 2 2.75 -6.10 -2.02
CA VAL A 2 3.21 -7.05 -3.06
C VAL A 2 4.50 -7.78 -2.69
N ASN A 3 5.45 -7.10 -2.04
CA ASN A 3 6.65 -7.72 -1.45
C ASN A 3 6.26 -8.77 -0.40
N THR A 4 5.32 -8.43 0.48
CA THR A 4 4.75 -9.38 1.44
C THR A 4 4.20 -10.64 0.78
N LEU A 5 3.44 -10.50 -0.31
CA LEU A 5 2.90 -11.65 -1.02
C LEU A 5 3.97 -12.48 -1.73
N ALA A 6 5.04 -11.86 -2.23
CA ALA A 6 6.20 -12.56 -2.75
C ALA A 6 6.94 -13.33 -1.65
N ASN A 7 7.18 -12.71 -0.49
CA ASN A 7 7.83 -13.33 0.68
C ASN A 7 7.05 -14.54 1.21
N HIS A 8 5.72 -14.55 1.07
CA HIS A 8 4.87 -15.69 1.40
C HIS A 8 4.66 -16.68 0.25
N GLY A 9 5.16 -16.41 -0.95
CA GLY A 9 5.02 -17.28 -2.12
C GLY A 9 3.63 -17.24 -2.79
N TYR A 10 2.79 -16.25 -2.47
CA TYR A 10 1.56 -15.96 -3.20
C TYR A 10 1.84 -15.32 -4.57
N LEU A 11 2.95 -14.61 -4.68
CA LEU A 11 3.56 -14.15 -5.93
C LEU A 11 4.91 -14.86 -6.14
N PRO A 12 5.51 -14.83 -7.35
CA PRO A 12 6.89 -15.29 -7.54
C PRO A 12 7.81 -14.72 -6.47
N ARG A 13 8.54 -15.60 -5.76
CA ARG A 13 9.48 -15.18 -4.69
C ARG A 13 10.62 -14.31 -5.19
N ASN A 14 10.98 -14.45 -6.47
CA ASN A 14 11.97 -13.61 -7.13
C ASN A 14 11.40 -12.30 -7.66
N GLY A 15 10.10 -12.03 -7.49
CA GLY A 15 9.44 -10.81 -7.96
C GLY A 15 9.35 -10.66 -9.49
N GLN A 16 9.68 -11.69 -10.28
CA GLN A 16 9.77 -11.55 -11.74
C GLN A 16 8.55 -12.07 -12.49
N ASN A 17 8.25 -11.45 -13.64
CA ASN A 17 7.25 -11.91 -14.60
C ASN A 17 5.86 -12.11 -13.97
N VAL A 18 5.42 -11.14 -13.17
CA VAL A 18 4.11 -11.12 -12.54
C VAL A 18 3.07 -10.69 -13.58
N SER A 19 2.17 -11.59 -13.97
CA SER A 19 1.02 -11.23 -14.80
C SER A 19 -0.14 -10.72 -13.96
N LEU A 20 -1.08 -10.02 -14.60
CA LEU A 20 -2.30 -9.55 -13.93
C LEU A 20 -3.12 -10.70 -13.31
N ALA A 21 -3.20 -11.84 -13.98
CA ALA A 21 -3.87 -13.03 -13.46
C ALA A 21 -3.18 -13.59 -12.20
N ARG A 22 -1.83 -13.56 -12.17
CA ARG A 22 -1.06 -13.95 -10.98
C ARG A 22 -1.24 -12.95 -9.84
N LEU A 23 -1.26 -11.65 -10.14
CA LEU A 23 -1.52 -10.60 -9.16
C LEU A 23 -2.89 -10.78 -8.50
N ILE A 24 -3.95 -10.96 -9.31
CA ILE A 24 -5.32 -11.24 -8.82
C ILE A 24 -5.35 -12.49 -7.94
N THR A 25 -4.74 -13.59 -8.40
CA THR A 25 -4.72 -14.84 -7.64
C THR A 25 -3.96 -14.69 -6.33
N GLY A 26 -2.82 -14.01 -6.34
CA GLY A 26 -1.97 -13.79 -5.18
C GLY A 26 -2.66 -12.93 -4.11
N LEU A 27 -3.22 -11.78 -4.50
CA LEU A 27 -3.94 -10.89 -3.58
C LEU A 27 -5.22 -11.54 -3.05
N LYS A 28 -5.96 -12.29 -3.87
CA LYS A 28 -7.12 -13.06 -3.41
C LYS A 28 -6.73 -14.12 -2.38
N LYS A 29 -5.67 -14.88 -2.64
CA LYS A 29 -5.21 -15.95 -1.71
C LYS A 29 -4.60 -15.40 -0.42
N GLY A 30 -3.81 -14.33 -0.51
CA GLY A 30 -3.12 -13.75 0.64
C GLY A 30 -4.04 -12.95 1.56
N VAL A 31 -4.88 -12.07 1.00
CA VAL A 31 -5.67 -11.10 1.77
C VAL A 31 -7.15 -11.03 1.39
N ASN A 32 -7.61 -11.89 0.47
CA ASN A 32 -8.99 -11.91 -0.04
C ASN A 32 -9.42 -10.63 -0.78
N LEU A 33 -8.48 -9.92 -1.41
CA LEU A 33 -8.81 -8.79 -2.27
C LEU A 33 -9.62 -9.25 -3.48
N ALA A 34 -10.72 -8.56 -3.76
CA ALA A 34 -11.55 -8.87 -4.91
C ALA A 34 -10.80 -8.59 -6.24
N PRO A 35 -11.11 -9.33 -7.32
CA PRO A 35 -10.42 -9.16 -8.61
C PRO A 35 -10.53 -7.74 -9.16
N ASP A 36 -11.70 -7.11 -9.08
CA ASP A 36 -11.96 -5.74 -9.54
C ASP A 36 -11.13 -4.69 -8.79
N ALA A 37 -11.00 -4.83 -7.47
CA ALA A 37 -10.10 -3.99 -6.66
C ALA A 37 -8.63 -4.18 -7.06
N THR A 38 -8.22 -5.41 -7.41
CA THR A 38 -6.86 -5.68 -7.90
C THR A 38 -6.61 -5.04 -9.27
N LEU A 39 -7.61 -5.04 -10.17
CA LEU A 39 -7.48 -4.46 -11.50
C LEU A 39 -7.15 -2.96 -11.47
N LEU A 40 -7.66 -2.23 -10.47
CA LEU A 40 -7.42 -0.78 -10.30
C LEU A 40 -5.92 -0.43 -10.25
N VAL A 41 -5.14 -1.22 -9.52
CA VAL A 41 -3.67 -1.04 -9.40
C VAL A 41 -2.90 -1.88 -10.42
N GLY A 42 -3.40 -3.08 -10.75
CA GLY A 42 -2.72 -4.01 -11.64
C GLY A 42 -2.61 -3.53 -13.09
N ILE A 43 -3.60 -2.77 -13.59
CA ILE A 43 -3.52 -2.18 -14.94
C ILE A 43 -2.42 -1.11 -15.00
N LYS A 44 -2.28 -0.29 -13.96
CA LYS A 44 -1.20 0.71 -13.86
C LYS A 44 0.16 0.04 -13.74
N ALA A 45 0.26 -1.08 -13.01
CA ALA A 45 1.50 -1.83 -12.87
C ALA A 45 2.04 -2.34 -14.22
N LEU A 46 1.16 -2.73 -15.16
CA LEU A 46 1.58 -3.12 -16.50
C LEU A 46 2.23 -1.97 -17.30
N GLN A 47 1.91 -0.71 -16.97
CA GLN A 47 2.49 0.46 -17.63
C GLN A 47 3.94 0.74 -17.22
N THR A 48 4.43 0.07 -16.17
CA THR A 48 5.83 0.16 -15.74
C THR A 48 6.72 -0.94 -16.31
N SER A 49 6.14 -1.93 -16.97
CA SER A 49 6.82 -3.16 -17.40
C SER A 49 8.13 -2.94 -18.16
N THR A 50 9.18 -3.63 -17.71
CA THR A 50 10.45 -3.78 -18.44
C THR A 50 10.67 -5.21 -18.96
N THR A 51 9.70 -6.10 -18.76
CA THR A 51 9.83 -7.55 -19.05
C THR A 51 9.94 -7.90 -20.54
N GLY A 52 9.68 -6.95 -21.46
CA GLY A 52 9.50 -7.21 -22.89
C GLY A 52 8.16 -7.85 -23.26
N ASN A 53 7.30 -8.16 -22.27
CA ASN A 53 5.94 -8.66 -22.46
C ASN A 53 4.93 -7.68 -21.84
N PRO A 54 4.01 -7.09 -22.62
CA PRO A 54 3.07 -6.09 -22.12
C PRO A 54 2.03 -6.63 -21.11
N LEU A 55 2.01 -7.95 -20.88
CA LEU A 55 1.09 -8.62 -19.95
C LEU A 55 1.74 -9.01 -18.62
N THR A 56 3.02 -8.67 -18.41
CA THR A 56 3.77 -8.95 -17.18
C THR A 56 4.56 -7.74 -16.72
N PHE A 57 4.92 -7.70 -15.44
CA PHE A 57 5.87 -6.73 -14.87
C PHE A 57 6.79 -7.43 -13.85
N HIS A 58 7.96 -6.86 -13.56
CA HIS A 58 8.75 -7.19 -12.38
C HIS A 58 8.30 -6.33 -11.20
N LEU A 59 8.37 -6.83 -9.96
CA LEU A 59 7.99 -6.00 -8.79
C LEU A 59 8.83 -4.72 -8.70
N ASP A 60 10.10 -4.78 -9.10
CA ASP A 60 11.00 -3.61 -9.14
C ASP A 60 10.55 -2.55 -10.16
N ASP A 61 9.83 -2.95 -11.22
CA ASP A 61 9.27 -2.00 -12.19
C ASP A 61 8.29 -1.02 -11.51
N LEU A 62 7.67 -1.42 -10.39
CA LEU A 62 6.70 -0.59 -9.68
C LEU A 62 7.33 0.67 -9.06
N ALA A 63 8.66 0.70 -8.90
CA ALA A 63 9.41 1.86 -8.43
C ALA A 63 9.53 3.00 -9.47
N LYS A 64 9.02 2.79 -10.69
CA LYS A 64 8.98 3.84 -11.71
C LYS A 64 8.11 5.01 -11.26
N HIS A 65 8.78 6.13 -10.96
CA HIS A 65 8.15 7.36 -10.49
C HIS A 65 7.10 7.91 -11.46
N GLY A 66 5.98 8.40 -10.89
CA GLY A 66 4.91 9.08 -11.62
C GLY A 66 3.89 8.15 -12.31
N VAL A 67 3.97 6.82 -12.13
CA VAL A 67 2.98 5.88 -12.68
C VAL A 67 2.02 5.36 -11.61
N ILE A 68 2.58 4.72 -10.58
CA ILE A 68 1.91 4.36 -9.32
C ILE A 68 2.70 4.95 -8.16
N GLU A 69 4.02 4.71 -8.16
CA GLU A 69 4.95 5.34 -7.22
C GLU A 69 4.86 6.86 -7.32
N HIS A 70 4.83 7.50 -6.16
CA HIS A 70 4.61 8.93 -6.00
C HIS A 70 5.30 9.43 -4.72
N ASP A 71 5.60 10.74 -4.70
CA ASP A 71 6.16 11.40 -3.52
C ASP A 71 5.18 11.41 -2.35
N GLY A 72 5.69 11.62 -1.13
CA GLY A 72 4.86 11.61 0.07
C GLY A 72 4.45 10.20 0.51
N SER A 73 5.22 9.18 0.10
CA SER A 73 5.02 7.78 0.49
C SER A 73 5.08 7.56 2.02
N LEU A 74 4.29 6.63 2.56
CA LEU A 74 4.18 6.42 4.02
C LEU A 74 5.43 5.82 4.67
N SER A 75 6.24 5.10 3.89
CA SER A 75 7.35 4.28 4.42
C SER A 75 8.56 4.23 3.49
N ARG A 76 8.56 5.03 2.41
CA ARG A 76 9.62 5.13 1.39
C ARG A 76 10.02 6.60 1.30
N ASN A 77 11.28 6.85 0.95
CA ASN A 77 11.69 8.20 0.59
C ASN A 77 11.10 8.59 -0.78
N ASP A 78 11.05 9.88 -1.05
CA ASP A 78 10.64 10.42 -2.35
C ASP A 78 11.74 10.15 -3.41
N ALA A 79 11.36 10.12 -4.69
CA ALA A 79 12.28 9.80 -5.80
C ALA A 79 13.50 10.72 -5.88
N TYR A 80 13.34 11.96 -5.43
CA TYR A 80 14.43 12.94 -5.27
C TYR A 80 15.64 12.40 -4.49
N SER A 81 15.43 11.52 -3.52
CA SER A 81 16.48 10.95 -2.68
C SER A 81 17.32 9.84 -3.36
N GLY A 82 16.88 9.36 -4.53
CA GLY A 82 17.54 8.30 -5.31
C GLY A 82 17.10 6.87 -4.99
N ASP A 83 16.54 6.60 -3.80
CA ASP A 83 15.93 5.30 -3.44
C ASP A 83 14.48 5.53 -2.96
N ASN A 84 13.52 5.27 -3.85
CA ASN A 84 12.08 5.42 -3.61
C ASN A 84 11.33 4.11 -3.33
N HIS A 85 12.04 2.99 -3.20
CA HIS A 85 11.41 1.66 -3.12
C HIS A 85 11.71 0.93 -1.80
N SER A 86 12.86 1.17 -1.20
CA SER A 86 13.30 0.50 0.02
C SER A 86 12.51 1.04 1.21
N PHE A 87 12.29 0.18 2.20
CA PHE A 87 11.73 0.64 3.47
C PHE A 87 12.65 1.70 4.09
N ALA A 88 12.10 2.88 4.36
CA ALA A 88 12.76 4.03 4.96
C ALA A 88 12.31 4.16 6.43
N PRO A 89 13.14 3.72 7.41
CA PRO A 89 12.73 3.66 8.81
C PRO A 89 12.35 5.02 9.39
N GLU A 90 13.03 6.10 8.99
CA GLU A 90 12.73 7.45 9.49
C GLU A 90 11.38 7.97 8.98
N THR A 91 11.10 7.80 7.68
CA THR A 91 9.79 8.14 7.09
C THR A 91 8.68 7.36 7.75
N TRP A 92 8.86 6.04 7.90
CA TRP A 92 7.87 5.20 8.57
C TRP A 92 7.71 5.58 10.04
N ALA A 93 8.79 5.85 10.78
CA ALA A 93 8.71 6.22 12.18
C ALA A 93 7.91 7.51 12.41
N ALA A 94 8.04 8.50 11.52
CA ALA A 94 7.23 9.72 11.57
C ALA A 94 5.74 9.42 11.36
N VAL A 95 5.40 8.58 10.37
CA VAL A 95 4.01 8.16 10.11
C VAL A 95 3.46 7.30 11.25
N ALA A 96 4.24 6.33 11.74
CA ALA A 96 3.84 5.41 12.79
C ALA A 96 3.73 6.09 14.16
N ALA A 97 4.38 7.22 14.39
CA ALA A 97 4.24 8.00 15.63
C ALA A 97 2.78 8.39 15.93
N HIS A 98 1.91 8.47 14.91
CA HIS A 98 0.49 8.73 15.09
C HIS A 98 -0.29 7.60 15.76
N PHE A 99 0.21 6.35 15.68
CA PHE A 99 -0.57 5.17 16.07
C PHE A 99 0.23 4.06 16.74
N ARG A 100 1.57 4.17 16.87
CA ARG A 100 2.44 3.09 17.38
C ARG A 100 2.10 2.64 18.81
N ASP A 101 1.51 3.54 19.59
CA ASP A 101 1.12 3.33 20.99
C ASP A 101 -0.40 3.02 21.11
N LEU A 102 -1.09 2.83 19.99
CA LEU A 102 -2.51 2.46 19.92
C LEU A 102 -2.68 1.01 19.49
N ASP A 103 -3.69 0.32 20.01
CA ASP A 103 -4.01 -1.05 19.59
C ASP A 103 -4.50 -1.11 18.13
N THR A 104 -5.23 -0.07 17.71
CA THR A 104 -5.82 0.02 16.38
C THR A 104 -5.63 1.40 15.75
N ILE A 105 -5.63 1.43 14.42
CA ILE A 105 -5.50 2.63 13.60
C ILE A 105 -6.88 2.98 13.05
N SER A 106 -7.52 4.01 13.62
CA SER A 106 -8.79 4.53 13.13
C SER A 106 -8.62 5.23 11.77
N VAL A 107 -9.74 5.52 11.09
CA VAL A 107 -9.72 6.28 9.84
C VAL A 107 -9.15 7.68 10.06
N GLU A 108 -9.54 8.34 11.14
CA GLU A 108 -9.11 9.69 11.51
C GLU A 108 -7.61 9.71 11.83
N THR A 109 -7.12 8.69 12.54
CA THR A 109 -5.69 8.56 12.86
C THR A 109 -4.85 8.38 11.59
N ALA A 110 -5.32 7.53 10.68
CA ALA A 110 -4.68 7.31 9.40
C ALA A 110 -4.73 8.55 8.49
N ALA A 111 -5.85 9.28 8.49
CA ALA A 111 -6.01 10.52 7.75
C ALA A 111 -5.04 11.60 8.25
N GLN A 112 -4.92 11.77 9.58
CA GLN A 112 -3.97 12.71 10.17
C GLN A 112 -2.52 12.34 9.84
N ALA A 113 -2.15 11.05 9.93
CA ALA A 113 -0.81 10.60 9.54
C ALA A 113 -0.51 10.87 8.05
N ARG A 114 -1.49 10.65 7.16
CA ARG A 114 -1.37 10.96 5.73
C ARG A 114 -1.23 12.46 5.51
N LYS A 115 -2.06 13.28 6.16
CA LYS A 115 -2.01 14.75 6.10
C LYS A 115 -0.64 15.28 6.47
N ASP A 116 -0.10 14.83 7.60
CA ASP A 116 1.17 15.31 8.12
C ASP A 116 2.33 14.83 7.25
N ARG A 117 2.26 13.61 6.67
CA ARG A 117 3.23 13.16 5.67
C ARG A 117 3.24 14.05 4.43
N LEU A 118 2.07 14.41 3.91
CA LEU A 118 1.94 15.30 2.75
C LEU A 118 2.38 16.74 3.06
N ALA A 119 2.24 17.19 4.30
CA ALA A 119 2.72 18.50 4.74
C ALA A 119 4.25 18.54 4.98
N THR A 120 4.87 17.39 5.26
CA THR A 120 6.30 17.30 5.59
C THR A 120 7.17 16.91 4.40
N ALA A 121 6.67 16.08 3.48
CA ALA A 121 7.40 15.66 2.27
C ALA A 121 8.05 16.81 1.50
N PRO A 122 7.32 17.89 1.17
CA PRO A 122 7.85 18.95 0.31
C PRO A 122 8.97 19.75 0.99
N LYS A 123 9.12 19.65 2.31
CA LYS A 123 10.18 20.34 3.06
C LYS A 123 11.54 19.68 2.87
N ALA A 124 11.56 18.39 2.54
CA ALA A 124 12.76 17.59 2.32
C ALA A 124 13.05 17.31 0.84
N ASN A 125 12.10 17.65 -0.04
CA ASN A 125 12.16 17.41 -1.48
C ASN A 125 11.80 18.71 -2.24
N PRO A 126 12.79 19.44 -2.79
CA PRO A 126 12.53 20.66 -3.57
C PRO A 126 11.83 20.38 -4.90
N ASP A 127 11.89 19.14 -5.40
CA ASP A 127 11.26 18.69 -6.64
C ASP A 127 9.96 17.91 -6.37
N PHE A 128 9.35 18.12 -5.19
CA PHE A 128 8.16 17.40 -4.76
C PHE A 128 7.04 17.48 -5.81
N ASP A 129 6.65 16.32 -6.33
CA ASP A 129 5.55 16.19 -7.28
C ASP A 129 4.55 15.12 -6.81
N LEU A 130 3.33 15.57 -6.53
CA LEU A 130 2.20 14.70 -6.26
C LEU A 130 1.10 14.97 -7.28
N THR A 131 1.17 14.24 -8.39
CA THR A 131 0.16 14.28 -9.44
C THR A 131 -1.24 13.94 -8.92
N THR A 132 -2.28 14.29 -9.68
CA THR A 132 -3.68 13.93 -9.34
C THR A 132 -3.85 12.41 -9.15
N ASP A 133 -3.21 11.60 -10.01
CA ASP A 133 -3.25 10.14 -9.91
C ASP A 133 -2.46 9.66 -8.68
N GLY A 134 -1.27 10.21 -8.42
CA GLY A 134 -0.48 9.91 -7.23
C GLY A 134 -1.23 10.23 -5.93
N ASN A 135 -1.85 11.41 -5.85
CA ASN A 135 -2.68 11.79 -4.71
C ASN A 135 -3.83 10.80 -4.49
N ARG A 136 -4.53 10.41 -5.58
CA ARG A 136 -5.59 9.39 -5.52
C ARG A 136 -5.07 8.04 -5.00
N PHE A 137 -3.93 7.57 -5.50
CA PHE A 137 -3.34 6.31 -5.03
C PHE A 137 -2.89 6.38 -3.58
N SER A 138 -2.37 7.53 -3.12
CA SER A 138 -1.96 7.72 -1.72
C SER A 138 -3.11 7.47 -0.73
N PHE A 139 -4.34 7.88 -1.08
CA PHE A 139 -5.54 7.60 -0.27
C PHE A 139 -6.00 6.14 -0.39
N ILE A 140 -5.93 5.55 -1.59
CA ILE A 140 -6.27 4.14 -1.81
C ILE A 140 -5.35 3.23 -1.00
N GLU A 141 -4.05 3.52 -0.96
CA GLU A 141 -3.07 2.76 -0.17
C GLU A 141 -3.36 2.82 1.33
N THR A 142 -3.73 4.01 1.84
CA THR A 142 -4.16 4.18 3.22
C THR A 142 -5.42 3.34 3.51
N ALA A 143 -6.43 3.42 2.63
CA ALA A 143 -7.64 2.61 2.74
C ALA A 143 -7.35 1.10 2.68
N LEU A 144 -6.41 0.67 1.84
CA LEU A 144 -6.07 -0.73 1.65
C LEU A 144 -5.50 -1.36 2.93
N TYR A 145 -4.53 -0.73 3.61
CA TYR A 145 -4.02 -1.32 4.85
C TYR A 145 -5.09 -1.30 5.96
N LEU A 146 -5.92 -0.26 6.01
CA LEU A 146 -7.04 -0.18 6.95
C LEU A 146 -8.03 -1.31 6.72
N ARG A 147 -8.36 -1.62 5.46
CA ARG A 147 -9.32 -2.66 5.09
C ARG A 147 -8.78 -4.08 5.22
N VAL A 148 -7.50 -4.28 4.94
CA VAL A 148 -6.84 -5.59 5.01
C VAL A 148 -6.67 -6.04 6.46
N PHE A 149 -6.31 -5.13 7.35
CA PHE A 149 -5.95 -5.46 8.73
C PHE A 149 -7.01 -5.08 9.77
N SER A 150 -8.24 -4.75 9.33
CA SER A 150 -9.41 -4.56 10.20
C SER A 150 -10.21 -5.84 10.42
N GLN A 151 -10.94 -5.89 11.53
CA GLN A 151 -12.05 -6.82 11.72
C GLN A 151 -13.34 -6.12 11.30
N GLY A 152 -13.66 -6.14 10.01
CA GLY A 152 -14.86 -5.50 9.43
C GLY A 152 -14.56 -4.56 8.27
N ILE A 153 -15.58 -3.85 7.80
CA ILE A 153 -15.51 -2.97 6.61
C ILE A 153 -15.27 -1.49 6.92
N ASP A 154 -15.48 -1.06 8.17
CA ASP A 154 -15.43 0.35 8.55
C ASP A 154 -14.01 0.92 8.74
N GLY A 155 -12.99 0.08 8.57
CA GLY A 155 -11.60 0.40 8.92
C GLY A 155 -11.29 -0.05 10.35
N ASN A 156 -10.38 0.65 11.03
CA ASN A 156 -9.85 0.27 12.33
C ASN A 156 -8.90 -0.95 12.29
N ALA A 157 -7.79 -0.81 11.56
CA ALA A 157 -6.81 -1.88 11.43
C ALA A 157 -6.04 -2.12 12.73
N ARG A 158 -5.69 -3.37 13.05
CA ARG A 158 -4.79 -3.64 14.19
C ARG A 158 -3.39 -3.08 13.89
N THR A 159 -2.88 -2.24 14.78
CA THR A 159 -1.60 -1.55 14.60
C THR A 159 -0.46 -2.52 14.40
N GLU A 160 -0.38 -3.55 15.25
CA GLU A 160 0.65 -4.60 15.19
C GLU A 160 0.70 -5.30 13.82
N TRP A 161 -0.47 -5.55 13.22
CA TRP A 161 -0.55 -6.20 11.91
C TRP A 161 -0.06 -5.29 10.78
N VAL A 162 -0.42 -4.01 10.83
CA VAL A 162 0.05 -3.01 9.87
C VAL A 162 1.57 -2.86 9.97
N ARG A 163 2.11 -2.79 11.20
CA ARG A 163 3.55 -2.73 11.45
C ARG A 163 4.28 -3.94 10.89
N SER A 164 3.79 -5.17 11.12
CA SER A 164 4.38 -6.38 10.52
C SER A 164 4.48 -6.29 8.99
N MET A 165 3.45 -5.75 8.33
CA MET A 165 3.46 -5.62 6.87
C MET A 165 4.45 -4.57 6.38
N PHE A 166 4.58 -3.43 7.05
CA PHE A 166 5.51 -2.37 6.64
C PHE A 166 6.96 -2.64 7.06
N GLU A 167 7.20 -3.07 8.30
CA GLU A 167 8.53 -3.20 8.90
C GLU A 167 9.21 -4.53 8.56
N HIS A 168 8.43 -5.57 8.26
CA HIS A 168 8.96 -6.93 8.01
C HIS A 168 8.51 -7.51 6.68
N GLU A 169 7.65 -6.80 5.95
CA GLU A 169 7.05 -7.30 4.71
C GLU A 169 6.49 -8.72 4.88
N ARG A 170 5.78 -8.95 6.00
CA ARG A 170 5.24 -10.25 6.41
C ARG A 170 3.76 -10.14 6.76
N LEU A 171 2.97 -11.15 6.37
CA LEU A 171 1.60 -11.30 6.86
C LEU A 171 1.64 -11.75 8.33
N PRO A 172 0.90 -11.08 9.22
CA PRO A 172 1.03 -11.25 10.68
C PRO A 172 0.31 -12.49 11.22
N PHE A 173 0.55 -13.65 10.62
CA PHE A 173 -0.11 -14.91 11.00
C PHE A 173 0.21 -15.34 12.43
N GLU A 174 1.44 -15.07 12.91
CA GLU A 174 1.88 -15.38 14.27
C GLU A 174 1.16 -14.49 15.30
N GLU A 175 0.84 -13.26 14.90
CA GLU A 175 0.06 -12.27 15.65
C GLU A 175 -1.46 -12.47 15.50
N GLY A 176 -1.87 -13.63 14.97
CA GLY A 176 -3.27 -14.05 14.87
C GLY A 176 -4.04 -13.49 13.68
N PHE A 177 -3.37 -12.90 12.68
CA PHE A 177 -4.02 -12.45 11.47
C PHE A 177 -4.73 -13.60 10.74
N LYS A 178 -5.99 -13.38 10.42
CA LYS A 178 -6.76 -14.19 9.48
C LYS A 178 -7.29 -13.26 8.42
N ARG A 179 -7.02 -13.56 7.14
CA ARG A 179 -7.62 -12.81 6.03
C ARG A 179 -9.14 -12.87 6.14
N SER A 180 -9.81 -11.80 5.73
CA SER A 180 -11.27 -11.71 5.71
C SER A 180 -11.91 -12.92 5.00
N GLU A 181 -12.99 -13.45 5.56
CA GLU A 181 -13.78 -14.52 4.93
C GLU A 181 -14.59 -13.99 3.74
N THR A 182 -15.02 -12.73 3.81
CA THR A 182 -15.68 -12.02 2.71
C THR A 182 -14.66 -11.28 1.85
N PRO A 183 -14.86 -11.22 0.51
CA PRO A 183 -13.97 -10.47 -0.36
C PRO A 183 -13.88 -8.99 0.01
N LEU A 184 -12.68 -8.43 -0.04
CA LEU A 184 -12.45 -6.98 0.11
C LEU A 184 -12.76 -6.34 -1.25
N THR A 185 -13.93 -5.73 -1.37
CA THR A 185 -14.42 -5.21 -2.65
C THR A 185 -13.82 -3.84 -2.97
N ILE A 186 -13.89 -3.44 -4.25
CA ILE A 186 -13.53 -2.07 -4.64
C ILE A 186 -14.43 -1.03 -3.95
N SER A 187 -15.71 -1.37 -3.70
CA SER A 187 -16.66 -0.48 -3.04
C SER A 187 -16.26 -0.20 -1.59
N ASP A 188 -15.85 -1.23 -0.84
CA ASP A 188 -15.36 -1.09 0.54
C ASP A 188 -14.16 -0.12 0.60
N ILE A 189 -13.22 -0.28 -0.34
CA ILE A 189 -11.99 0.51 -0.40
C ILE A 189 -12.32 1.96 -0.73
N LEU A 190 -13.17 2.21 -1.73
CA LEU A 190 -13.55 3.56 -2.13
C LEU A 190 -14.38 4.26 -1.04
N ALA A 191 -15.22 3.53 -0.31
CA ALA A 191 -15.93 4.09 0.84
C ALA A 191 -14.96 4.56 1.94
N LEU A 192 -13.91 3.79 2.22
CA LEU A 192 -12.85 4.21 3.15
C LEU A 192 -12.07 5.41 2.63
N VAL A 193 -11.76 5.47 1.33
CA VAL A 193 -11.11 6.65 0.72
C VAL A 193 -11.89 7.92 1.00
N GLU A 194 -13.21 7.91 0.82
CA GLU A 194 -14.05 9.09 1.07
C GLU A 194 -14.07 9.47 2.56
N LYS A 195 -14.11 8.48 3.47
CA LYS A 195 -14.00 8.75 4.92
C LYS A 195 -12.63 9.36 5.28
N ILE A 196 -11.53 8.85 4.71
CA ILE A 196 -10.19 9.38 4.95
C ILE A 196 -10.11 10.84 4.47
N LYS A 197 -10.55 11.12 3.24
CA LYS A 197 -10.56 12.48 2.68
C LYS A 197 -11.38 13.45 3.54
N ALA A 198 -12.53 13.03 4.05
CA ALA A 198 -13.37 13.85 4.91
C ALA A 198 -12.71 14.17 6.27
N ALA A 199 -11.75 13.34 6.71
CA ALA A 199 -11.00 13.49 7.96
C ALA A 199 -9.61 14.14 7.78
N THR A 200 -9.22 14.50 6.55
CA THR A 200 -7.93 15.14 6.23
C THR A 200 -8.10 16.65 6.19
#